data_AF-A0A368GNW1-F1
#
_entry.id   AF-A0A368GNW1-F1
#
_cell.length_a   1.000
_cell.length_b   1.000
_cell.length_c   1.000
_cell.angle_alpha   90.00
_cell.angle_beta   90.00
_cell.angle_gamma   90.00
#
_symmetry.space_group_name_H-M   'P 1'
#
loop_
_entity.id
_entity.type
_entity.pdbx_description
1 polymer ?
#
loop_
_entity_poly.entity_id
_entity_poly.type
_entity_poly.pdbx_seq_one_letter_code
_entity_poly.pdbx_strand_id
1 'polypeptide(L)'
;MEIRLLGCSKTLLADVFMLSNTTVLNTKTVAEILRMGYTRIPVFDGDRNNVVSLLFVKDLALLDPDDNFTIQTVCGYHQHPLRFVMEDTPLRVMLEEFKK
;
A
#
# COMPACT_ATOMS: atom_id res chain seq x y z
N MET A 1 14.86 -1.35 5.92
CA MET A 1 13.69 -0.74 6.59
C MET A 1 12.53 -1.71 6.39
N GLU A 2 12.30 -2.60 7.34
CA GLU A 2 11.27 -3.64 7.20
C GLU A 2 9.92 -3.07 7.64
N ILE A 3 8.97 -3.02 6.70
CA ILE A 3 7.67 -2.40 6.92
C ILE A 3 6.70 -3.46 7.42
N ARG A 4 6.26 -3.30 8.67
CA ARG A 4 5.17 -4.10 9.24
C ARG A 4 3.83 -3.42 8.97
N LEU A 5 3.02 -4.00 8.09
CA LEU A 5 1.60 -3.67 7.99
C LEU A 5 0.88 -4.23 9.23
N LEU A 6 0.18 -3.36 9.98
CA LEU A 6 -0.64 -3.80 11.11
C LEU A 6 -1.75 -4.74 10.62
N GLY A 7 -1.58 -6.04 10.91
CA GLY A 7 -2.56 -7.07 10.61
C GLY A 7 -2.01 -8.50 10.54
N CYS A 8 -0.71 -8.70 10.33
CA CYS A 8 -0.16 -10.06 10.23
C CYS A 8 1.08 -10.23 11.12
N SER A 9 0.98 -11.09 12.13
CA SER A 9 2.00 -11.23 13.18
C SER A 9 3.32 -11.85 12.70
N LYS A 10 3.38 -12.41 11.48
CA LYS A 10 4.55 -13.11 10.91
C LYS A 10 4.51 -13.16 9.36
N THR A 11 4.31 -12.06 8.64
CA THR A 11 4.47 -12.07 7.18
C THR A 11 5.83 -11.49 6.85
N LEU A 12 6.74 -12.32 6.33
CA LEU A 12 8.02 -11.84 5.78
C LEU A 12 7.72 -10.88 4.63
N LEU A 13 8.52 -9.83 4.46
CA LEU A 13 8.36 -8.86 3.35
C LEU A 13 8.28 -9.53 1.96
N ALA A 14 8.90 -10.71 1.84
CA ALA A 14 8.85 -11.58 0.66
C ALA A 14 7.43 -12.05 0.30
N ASP A 15 6.58 -12.29 1.30
CA ASP A 15 5.21 -12.81 1.14
C ASP A 15 4.17 -11.68 1.07
N VAL A 16 4.58 -10.42 1.17
CA VAL A 16 3.66 -9.28 1.07
C VAL A 16 3.37 -9.00 -0.41
N PHE A 17 2.08 -8.96 -0.75
CA PHE A 17 1.63 -8.45 -2.04
C PHE A 17 1.86 -6.94 -2.10
N MET A 18 2.78 -6.51 -2.95
CA MET A 18 3.17 -5.11 -3.15
C MET A 18 3.15 -4.78 -4.63
N LEU A 19 2.86 -3.52 -4.98
CA LEU A 19 2.80 -3.05 -6.36
C LEU A 19 3.89 -2.01 -6.62
N SER A 20 4.40 -1.93 -7.85
CA SER A 20 5.32 -0.84 -8.23
C SER A 20 4.53 0.45 -8.47
N ASN A 21 5.08 1.61 -8.10
CA ASN A 21 4.54 2.93 -8.43
C ASN A 21 4.29 3.16 -9.94
N THR A 22 5.06 2.49 -10.79
CA THR A 22 4.94 2.54 -12.27
C THR A 22 3.85 1.63 -12.82
N THR A 23 3.20 0.81 -11.99
CA THR A 23 2.12 -0.09 -12.42
C THR A 23 0.94 0.70 -12.97
N VAL A 24 0.46 0.31 -14.14
CA VAL A 24 -0.71 0.91 -14.80
C VAL A 24 -1.98 0.23 -14.30
N LEU A 25 -2.94 1.02 -13.82
CA LEU A 25 -4.25 0.60 -13.34
C LEU A 25 -5.23 0.43 -14.49
N ASN A 26 -5.03 -0.62 -15.28
CA ASN A 26 -5.98 -1.05 -16.31
C ASN A 26 -7.04 -2.01 -15.73
N THR A 27 -8.09 -2.31 -16.51
CA THR A 27 -9.20 -3.18 -16.09
C THR A 27 -8.74 -4.53 -15.52
N LYS A 28 -7.69 -5.14 -16.08
CA LYS A 28 -7.16 -6.44 -15.62
C LYS A 28 -6.51 -6.32 -14.24
N THR A 29 -5.62 -5.34 -14.08
CA THR A 29 -4.90 -5.10 -12.82
C THR A 29 -5.85 -4.68 -11.70
N VAL A 30 -6.83 -3.83 -11.99
CA VAL A 30 -7.86 -3.41 -11.02
C VAL A 30 -8.71 -4.61 -10.60
N ALA A 31 -9.14 -5.44 -11.54
CA ALA A 31 -9.89 -6.66 -11.23
C ALA A 31 -9.07 -7.65 -10.38
N GLU A 32 -7.77 -7.80 -10.65
CA GLU A 32 -6.89 -8.63 -9.84
C GLU A 32 -6.75 -8.11 -8.41
N ILE A 33 -6.53 -6.81 -8.25
CA ILE A 33 -6.45 -6.13 -6.94
C ILE A 33 -7.73 -6.38 -6.14
N LEU A 34 -8.90 -6.21 -6.77
CA LEU A 34 -10.20 -6.44 -6.14
C LEU A 34 -10.40 -7.90 -5.75
N ARG A 35 -10.00 -8.84 -6.61
CA ARG A 35 -10.12 -10.30 -6.37
C ARG A 35 -9.25 -10.76 -5.19
N MET A 36 -8.10 -10.14 -4.98
CA MET A 36 -7.21 -10.46 -3.85
C MET A 36 -7.81 -10.07 -2.49
N GLY A 37 -8.77 -9.14 -2.45
CA GLY A 37 -9.50 -8.77 -1.23
C GLY A 37 -8.70 -7.97 -0.21
N TYR A 38 -7.50 -7.49 -0.56
CA TYR A 38 -6.75 -6.57 0.29
C TYR A 38 -7.39 -5.18 0.29
N THR A 39 -7.31 -4.47 1.42
CA THR A 39 -7.84 -3.09 1.52
C THR A 39 -6.75 -2.03 1.38
N ARG A 40 -5.50 -2.41 1.66
CA ARG A 40 -4.32 -1.56 1.73
C ARG A 40 -3.14 -2.33 1.14
N ILE A 41 -2.58 -1.82 0.05
CA ILE A 41 -1.50 -2.49 -0.69
C ILE A 41 -0.29 -1.55 -0.72
N PRO A 42 0.87 -1.96 -0.18
CA PRO A 42 2.08 -1.16 -0.26
C PRO A 42 2.52 -0.95 -1.70
N VAL A 43 3.04 0.26 -1.95
CA VAL A 43 3.58 0.64 -3.24
C VAL A 43 5.05 0.97 -3.09
N PHE A 44 5.89 0.32 -3.88
CA PHE A 44 7.34 0.52 -3.87
C PHE A 44 7.85 1.18 -5.14
N ASP A 45 9.02 1.81 -5.05
CA ASP A 45 9.72 2.43 -6.18
C ASP A 45 11.12 1.82 -6.34
N GLY A 46 11.34 1.16 -7.49
CA GLY A 46 12.57 0.43 -7.80
C GLY A 46 12.78 -0.81 -6.95
N ASP A 47 13.20 -0.63 -5.70
CA ASP A 47 13.44 -1.70 -4.73
C ASP A 47 12.20 -1.95 -3.87
N ARG A 48 11.85 -3.22 -3.63
CA ARG A 48 10.72 -3.61 -2.75
C ARG A 48 10.91 -3.14 -1.30
N ASN A 49 12.14 -2.88 -0.88
CA ASN A 49 12.46 -2.27 0.41
C ASN A 49 12.13 -0.77 0.46
N ASN A 50 11.95 -0.12 -0.69
CA ASN A 50 11.67 1.30 -0.83
C ASN A 50 10.17 1.54 -1.05
N VAL A 51 9.38 1.41 0.01
CA VAL A 51 7.93 1.69 -0.04
C VAL A 51 7.71 3.20 0.05
N VAL A 52 7.10 3.75 -1.00
CA VAL A 52 6.87 5.18 -1.18
C VAL A 52 5.43 5.58 -0.90
N SER A 53 4.47 4.66 -1.04
CA SER A 53 3.05 4.94 -0.80
C SER A 53 2.22 3.71 -0.45
N LEU A 54 0.94 3.93 -0.15
CA LEU A 54 -0.04 2.89 0.16
C LEU A 54 -1.26 3.12 -0.73
N LEU A 55 -1.59 2.13 -1.54
CA LEU A 55 -2.79 2.13 -2.36
C LEU A 55 -3.98 1.65 -1.52
N PHE A 56 -5.03 2.46 -1.46
CA PHE A 56 -6.29 2.06 -0.86
C PHE A 56 -7.26 1.61 -1.94
N VAL A 57 -7.80 0.40 -1.81
CA VAL A 57 -8.67 -0.16 -2.84
C VAL A 57 -9.97 0.64 -3.03
N LYS A 58 -10.44 1.34 -1.99
CA LYS A 58 -11.59 2.26 -2.10
C LYS A 58 -11.33 3.44 -3.04
N ASP A 59 -10.08 3.85 -3.24
CA ASP A 59 -9.74 4.96 -4.13
C ASP A 59 -9.90 4.56 -5.60
N LEU A 60 -9.81 3.25 -5.89
CA LEU A 60 -10.06 2.71 -7.23
C LEU A 60 -11.53 2.79 -7.64
N ALA A 61 -12.46 2.97 -6.69
CA ALA A 61 -13.90 2.97 -6.99
C ALA A 61 -14.36 4.18 -7.82
N LEU A 62 -13.57 5.25 -7.84
CA LEU A 62 -13.87 6.49 -8.58
C LEU A 62 -13.05 6.61 -9.88
N LEU A 63 -12.17 5.64 -10.16
CA LEU A 63 -11.31 5.66 -11.34
C LEU A 63 -11.96 4.91 -12.50
N ASP A 64 -11.85 5.49 -13.69
CA ASP A 64 -12.12 4.77 -14.92
C ASP A 64 -10.87 3.96 -15.32
N PRO A 65 -10.97 2.61 -15.43
CA PRO A 65 -9.84 1.78 -15.86
C PRO A 65 -9.39 2.05 -17.31
N ASP A 66 -10.19 2.75 -18.13
CA ASP A 66 -9.81 3.13 -19.49
C ASP A 66 -8.83 4.32 -19.53
N ASP A 67 -8.74 5.10 -18.45
CA ASP A 67 -7.81 6.24 -18.33
C ASP A 67 -6.35 5.80 -18.12
N ASN A 68 -6.11 4.53 -17.79
CA ASN A 68 -4.78 3.93 -17.63
C ASN A 68 -3.85 4.73 -16.69
N PHE A 69 -4.38 5.26 -15.60
CA PHE A 69 -3.57 5.94 -14.59
C PHE A 69 -2.51 5.01 -13.99
N THR A 70 -1.36 5.56 -13.65
CA THR A 70 -0.37 4.84 -12.85
C THR A 70 -0.72 4.92 -11.37
N ILE A 71 -0.26 3.94 -10.58
CA ILE A 71 -0.42 3.96 -9.12
C ILE A 71 0.15 5.25 -8.50
N GLN A 72 1.28 5.74 -9.01
CA GLN A 72 1.86 7.00 -8.57
C GLN A 72 0.87 8.17 -8.66
N THR A 73 0.12 8.28 -9.76
CA THR A 73 -0.86 9.36 -9.97
C THR A 73 -2.00 9.27 -8.96
N VAL A 74 -2.52 8.07 -8.73
CA VAL A 74 -3.64 7.84 -7.79
C VAL A 74 -3.20 8.10 -6.35
N CYS A 75 -2.07 7.55 -5.93
CA CYS A 75 -1.53 7.79 -4.59
C CYS A 75 -1.16 9.28 -4.39
N GLY A 76 -0.66 9.95 -5.44
CA GLY A 76 -0.36 11.37 -5.43
C GLY A 76 -1.60 12.27 -5.31
N TYR A 77 -2.75 11.82 -5.83
CA TYR A 77 -4.02 12.54 -5.73
C TYR A 77 -4.65 12.42 -4.33
N HIS A 78 -4.69 11.20 -3.77
CA HIS A 78 -5.34 10.96 -2.48
C HIS A 78 -4.44 11.25 -1.26
N GLN A 79 -3.12 11.23 -1.41
CA GLN A 79 -2.12 11.58 -0.38
C GLN A 79 -2.41 11.01 1.02
N HIS A 80 -2.76 9.72 1.09
CA HIS A 80 -3.02 9.09 2.39
C HIS A 80 -1.77 9.16 3.28
N PRO A 81 -1.91 9.54 4.55
CA PRO A 81 -0.77 9.67 5.45
C PRO A 81 -0.10 8.33 5.67
N LEU A 82 1.19 8.25 5.32
CA LEU A 82 2.03 7.10 5.60
C LEU A 82 2.64 7.27 6.98
N ARG A 83 2.42 6.29 7.85
CA ARG A 83 3.11 6.18 9.12
C ARG A 83 4.19 5.12 9.02
N PHE A 84 5.43 5.57 8.96
CA PHE A 84 6.59 4.72 9.08
C PHE A 84 6.92 4.56 10.56
N VAL A 85 7.18 3.32 10.97
CA VAL A 85 7.59 3.02 12.33
C VAL A 85 8.79 2.10 12.27
N MET A 86 9.80 2.40 13.10
CA MET A 86 11.01 1.58 13.17
C MET A 86 10.73 0.25 13.86
N GLU A 87 11.49 -0.77 13.50
CA GLU A 87 11.36 -2.13 14.05
C GLU A 87 11.50 -2.17 15.58
N ASP A 88 12.42 -1.38 16.12
CA ASP A 88 12.68 -1.28 17.57
C ASP A 88 11.60 -0.52 18.35
N THR A 89 10.58 0.01 17.67
CA THR A 89 9.50 0.75 18.33
C THR A 89 8.62 -0.22 19.12
N PRO A 90 8.51 -0.08 20.45
CA PRO A 90 7.69 -0.97 21.25
C PRO A 90 6.22 -0.92 20.82
N LEU A 91 5.55 -2.09 20.80
CA LEU A 91 4.13 -2.20 20.45
C LEU A 91 3.24 -1.27 21.28
N ARG A 92 3.60 -0.98 22.54
CA ARG A 92 2.87 -0.03 23.40
C ARG A 92 2.86 1.37 22.80
N VAL A 93 4.01 1.84 22.31
CA VAL A 93 4.17 3.16 21.70
C VAL A 93 3.36 3.22 20.40
N MET A 94 3.44 2.17 19.57
CA MET A 94 2.55 2.07 18.40
C MET A 94 1.07 2.15 18.79
N LEU A 95 0.63 1.39 19.80
CA LEU A 95 -0.77 1.32 20.19
C LEU A 95 -1.28 2.67 20.72
N GLU A 96 -0.43 3.45 21.39
CA GLU A 96 -0.74 4.81 21.83
C GLU A 96 -0.83 5.78 20.64
N GLU A 97 0.06 5.65 19.65
CA GLU A 97 0.02 6.43 18.40
C GLU A 97 -1.24 6.14 17.54
N PHE A 98 -1.84 4.95 17.65
CA PHE A 98 -3.10 4.60 16.98
C PHE A 98 -4.36 5.12 17.70
N LYS A 99 -4.26 5.58 18.95
CA LYS A 99 -5.39 6.11 19.73
C LYS A 99 -5.65 7.60 19.51
N LYS A 100 -4.75 8.31 18.82
CA LYS A 100 -4.92 9.68 18.35
C LYS A 100 -5.40 9.72 16.91
#